data_AF-A0A528X433-F1
#
_entry.id   AF-A0A528X433-F1
#
_cell.length_a   1.000
_cell.length_b   1.000
_cell.length_c   1.000
_cell.angle_alpha   90.00
_cell.angle_beta   90.00
_cell.angle_gamma   90.00
#
_symmetry.space_group_name_H-M   'P 1'
#
loop_
_entity.id
_entity.type
_entity.pdbx_description
1 polymer ?
#
loop_
_entity_poly.entity_id
_entity_poly.type
_entity_poly.pdbx_seq_one_letter_code
_entity_poly.pdbx_strand_id
1 'polypeptide(L)' 'MTSTATATRFSRPRFALLVLLGVYPLITAILYVIFPLTADWPIWQRTLIIAPLMVTIMIWGLIPGVQKTFRGFLNPAQ' A
#
# COMPACT_ATOMS: atom_id res chain seq x y z
N MET A 1 -29.69 -20.65 24.51
CA MET A 1 -29.20 -20.70 23.11
C MET A 1 -28.43 -19.40 22.87
N THR A 2 -27.10 -19.44 22.97
CA THR A 2 -26.24 -18.27 22.80
C THR A 2 -26.07 -17.96 21.31
N SER A 3 -26.61 -16.83 20.88
CA SER A 3 -26.50 -16.35 19.50
C SER A 3 -25.05 -15.94 19.24
N THR A 4 -24.33 -16.69 18.41
CA THR A 4 -22.99 -16.32 17.93
C THR A 4 -23.12 -15.12 16.99
N ALA A 5 -23.01 -13.92 17.54
CA ALA A 5 -22.79 -12.71 16.77
C ALA A 5 -21.54 -12.95 15.90
N THR A 6 -21.76 -13.14 14.60
CA THR A 6 -20.68 -13.21 13.61
C THR A 6 -20.07 -11.83 13.56
N ALA A 7 -19.05 -11.60 14.40
CA ALA A 7 -18.26 -10.39 14.34
C ALA A 7 -17.74 -10.29 12.92
N THR A 8 -18.26 -9.34 12.15
CA THR A 8 -17.70 -8.89 10.88
C THR A 8 -16.34 -8.27 11.21
N ARG A 9 -15.37 -9.14 11.49
CA ARG A 9 -14.03 -8.78 11.93
C ARG A 9 -13.41 -8.07 10.74
N PHE A 10 -13.39 -6.74 10.83
CA PHE A 10 -12.62 -5.86 9.96
C PHE A 10 -11.34 -6.59 9.59
N SER A 11 -11.26 -7.01 8.33
CA SER A 11 -10.33 -8.06 7.93
C SER A 11 -8.95 -7.45 7.77
N ARG A 12 -8.29 -7.17 8.91
CA ARG A 12 -6.88 -6.80 9.02
C ARG A 12 -5.99 -7.56 8.03
N PRO A 13 -6.14 -8.89 7.83
CA PRO A 13 -5.38 -9.61 6.80
C PRO A 13 -5.75 -9.22 5.37
N ARG A 14 -7.03 -8.99 5.03
CA ARG A 14 -7.43 -8.54 3.68
C ARG A 14 -6.89 -7.15 3.36
N PHE A 15 -6.92 -6.24 4.34
CA PHE A 15 -6.31 -4.93 4.20
C PHE A 15 -4.79 -5.04 3.98
N ALA A 16 -4.10 -5.85 4.79
CA ALA A 16 -2.66 -6.08 4.64
C ALA A 16 -2.31 -6.67 3.26
N LEU A 17 -3.10 -7.63 2.75
CA LEU A 17 -2.89 -8.20 1.41
C LEU A 17 -3.11 -7.18 0.29
N LEU A 18 -4.13 -6.33 0.38
CA LEU A 18 -4.38 -5.27 -0.61
C LEU A 18 -3.27 -4.22 -0.59
N VAL A 19 -2.82 -3.82 0.59
CA VAL A 19 -1.67 -2.93 0.78
C VAL A 19 -0.42 -3.56 0.20
N LEU A 20 -0.14 -4.82 0.51
CA LEU A 20 1.01 -5.57 -0.01
C LEU A 20 0.96 -5.66 -1.54
N LEU A 21 -0.21 -5.95 -2.10
CA LEU A 21 -0.42 -6.09 -3.54
C LEU A 21 -0.23 -4.77 -4.29
N GLY A 22 -0.50 -3.62 -3.66
CA GLY A 22 -0.18 -2.31 -4.25
C GLY A 22 1.26 -1.86 -3.97
N VAL A 23 1.82 -2.16 -2.80
CA VAL A 23 3.19 -1.78 -2.41
C VAL A 23 4.22 -2.56 -3.22
N TYR A 24 4.05 -3.86 -3.41
CA TYR A 24 5.02 -4.70 -4.12
C TYR A 24 5.32 -4.21 -5.55
N PRO A 25 4.33 -3.98 -6.43
CA PRO A 25 4.59 -3.46 -7.77
C PRO A 25 5.08 -2.01 -7.72
N LEU A 26 4.64 -1.20 -6.75
CA LEU A 26 5.11 0.16 -6.59
C LEU A 26 6.61 0.22 -6.27
N ILE A 27 7.04 -0.55 -5.27
CA ILE A 27 8.45 -0.69 -4.90
C ILE A 27 9.26 -1.18 -6.10
N THR A 28 8.76 -2.21 -6.77
CA THR A 28 9.45 -2.80 -7.93
C THR A 28 9.60 -1.79 -9.06
N ALA A 29 8.55 -1.03 -9.39
CA ALA A 29 8.60 0.00 -10.42
C ALA A 29 9.58 1.12 -10.06
N ILE A 30 9.54 1.62 -8.82
CA ILE A 30 10.47 2.64 -8.32
C ILE A 30 11.91 2.14 -8.42
N LEU A 31 12.18 0.90 -8.01
CA LEU A 31 13.50 0.31 -8.14
C LEU A 31 13.92 0.20 -9.59
N TYR A 32 13.07 -0.31 -10.49
CA TYR A 32 13.41 -0.43 -11.91
C TYR A 32 13.68 0.92 -12.59
N VAL A 33 13.08 2.01 -12.11
CA VAL A 33 13.34 3.36 -12.63
C VAL A 33 14.59 3.97 -11.98
N ILE A 34 14.71 3.92 -10.65
CA ILE A 34 15.82 4.56 -9.94
C ILE A 34 17.12 3.82 -10.18
N PHE A 35 17.09 2.48 -10.28
CA PHE A 35 18.27 1.66 -10.42
C PHE A 35 19.13 2.06 -11.63
N PRO A 36 18.62 2.12 -12.87
CA PRO A 36 19.41 2.58 -14.01
C PRO A 36 19.86 4.04 -13.87
N LEU A 37 19.06 4.91 -13.25
CA LEU A 37 19.41 6.34 -13.08
C LEU A 37 20.50 6.62 -12.04
N THR A 38 20.72 5.68 -11.11
CA THR A 38 21.64 5.85 -9.97
C THR A 38 22.63 4.69 -9.90
N ALA A 39 23.02 4.14 -11.05
CA ALA A 39 23.93 3.00 -11.16
C ALA A 39 25.30 3.26 -10.49
N ASP A 40 25.81 4.49 -10.62
CA ASP A 40 27.11 4.89 -10.06
C ASP A 40 27.01 5.46 -8.63
N TRP A 41 25.80 5.50 -8.05
CA TRP A 41 25.59 6.13 -6.74
C TRP A 41 25.82 5.12 -5.61
N PRO A 42 26.44 5.55 -4.49
CA PRO A 42 26.50 4.71 -3.30
C PRO A 42 25.09 4.42 -2.76
N ILE A 43 24.93 3.22 -2.17
CA ILE A 43 23.63 2.68 -1.72
C ILE A 43 22.85 3.64 -0.81
N TRP A 44 23.54 4.44 0.00
CA TRP A 44 22.92 5.38 0.95
C TRP A 44 22.24 6.55 0.24
N GLN A 45 22.80 7.07 -0.87
CA GLN A 45 22.18 8.16 -1.63
C GLN A 45 20.94 7.66 -2.38
N ARG A 46 21.01 6.46 -2.95
CA ARG A 46 19.83 5.78 -3.52
C ARG A 46 18.72 5.64 -2.50
N THR A 47 19.06 5.15 -1.31
CA THR A 47 18.08 4.91 -0.24
C THR A 47 17.46 6.22 0.24
N LEU A 48 18.24 7.30 0.29
CA LEU A 48 17.77 8.66 0.58
C LEU A 48 16.71 9.17 -0.39
N ILE A 49 16.74 8.74 -1.66
CA ILE A 49 15.72 9.12 -2.65
C ILE A 49 14.54 8.14 -2.62
N ILE A 50 14.84 6.85 -2.58
CA ILE A 50 13.83 5.79 -2.65
C ILE A 50 12.87 5.86 -1.46
N ALA A 51 13.38 6.03 -0.25
CA ALA A 51 12.58 6.02 0.97
C ALA A 51 11.50 7.13 1.01
N PRO A 52 11.82 8.43 0.86
CA PRO A 52 10.81 9.49 0.87
C PRO A 52 9.84 9.39 -0.31
N LEU A 53 10.31 8.93 -1.48
CA LEU A 53 9.45 8.71 -2.64
C LEU A 53 8.41 7.61 -2.35
N MET A 54 8.84 6.46 -1.82
CA MET A 54 7.95 5.39 -1.40
C MET A 54 6.92 5.88 -0.37
N VAL A 55 7.36 6.57 0.68
CA VAL A 55 6.47 7.07 1.74
C VAL A 55 5.43 8.04 1.18
N THR A 56 5.85 8.96 0.31
CA THR A 56 4.94 9.94 -0.31
C THR A 56 3.88 9.23 -1.14
N ILE A 57 4.28 8.27 -1.99
CA ILE A 57 3.34 7.54 -2.84
C ILE A 57 2.43 6.62 -2.01
N MET A 58 2.94 6.05 -0.92
CA MET A 58 2.11 5.25 -0.01
C MET A 58 1.05 6.11 0.69
N ILE A 59 1.43 7.28 1.21
CA ILE A 59 0.50 8.17 1.93
C ILE A 59 -0.56 8.76 0.99
N TRP A 60 -0.15 9.21 -0.21
CA TRP A 60 -1.03 9.91 -1.15
C TRP A 60 -1.69 9.02 -2.21
N GLY A 61 -1.15 7.83 -2.48
CA GLY A 61 -1.68 6.92 -3.49
C GLY A 61 -2.31 5.68 -2.87
N LEU A 62 -1.49 4.91 -2.14
CA LEU A 62 -1.89 3.58 -1.68
C LEU A 62 -2.93 3.61 -0.55
N ILE A 63 -2.67 4.38 0.52
CA ILE A 63 -3.59 4.51 1.65
C ILE A 63 -4.98 5.02 1.19
N PRO A 64 -5.10 6.13 0.44
CA PRO A 64 -6.40 6.60 -0.04
C PRO A 64 -7.01 5.66 -1.08
N GLY A 65 -6.22 5.01 -1.92
CA GLY A 65 -6.71 4.01 -2.87
C GLY A 65 -7.36 2.81 -2.17
N VAL A 66 -6.68 2.23 -1.18
CA VAL A 66 -7.23 1.14 -0.37
C VAL A 66 -8.43 1.64 0.43
N GLN A 67 -8.37 2.81 1.07
CA GLN A 67 -9.53 3.39 1.77
C GLN A 67 -10.72 3.64 0.84
N LYS A 68 -10.50 4.04 -0.42
CA LYS A 68 -11.57 4.25 -1.42
C LYS A 68 -12.21 2.93 -1.85
N THR A 69 -11.42 1.88 -2.05
CA THR A 69 -11.92 0.52 -2.34
C THR A 69 -12.73 -0.04 -1.17
N PHE A 70 -12.30 0.20 0.08
CA PHE A 70 -13.04 -0.20 1.28
C PHE A 70 -14.30 0.66 1.53
N ARG A 71 -14.28 1.96 1.18
CA ARG A 71 -15.47 2.83 1.22
C ARG A 71 -16.58 2.34 0.29
N GLY A 72 -16.22 1.83 -0.89
CA GLY A 72 -17.18 1.19 -1.80
C GLY A 72 -17.87 -0.06 -1.23
N PHE A 73 -17.24 -0.74 -0.26
CA PHE A 73 -17.79 -1.92 0.41
C PHE A 73 -18.63 -1.59 1.66
N LEU A 74 -18.48 -0.39 2.23
CA LEU A 74 -19.24 0.08 3.41
C LEU A 74 -20.48 0.91 3.05
N ASN A 75 -20.69 1.24 1.78
CA ASN A 75 -21.87 1.96 1.32
C ASN A 75 -22.70 1.11 0.32
N PRO A 76 -23.33 0.00 0.75
CA PRO A 76 -24.45 -0.53 0.00
C PRO A 76 -25.67 0.36 0.27
N ALA A 77 -25.97 1.24 -0.69
CA ALA A 77 -27.21 2.02 -0.79
C ALA A 77 -27.47 3.08 0.31
N GLN A 78 -27.59 4.33 -0.15
CA GLN A 78 -28.59 5.23 0.41
C GLN A 78 -30.00 4.68 0.14
#